data_AF-A0A960UCJ0-F1
#
_entry.id   AF-A0A960UCJ0-F1
#
_cell.length_a   1.000
_cell.length_b   1.000
_cell.length_c   1.000
_cell.angle_alpha   90.00
_cell.angle_beta   90.00
_cell.angle_gamma   90.00
#
_symmetry.space_group_name_H-M   'P 1'
#
loop_
_entity.id
_entity.type
_entity.pdbx_description
1 polymer ?
#
loop_
_entity_poly.entity_id
_entity_poly.type
_entity_poly.pdbx_seq_one_letter_code
_entity_poly.pdbx_strand_id
1 'polypeptide(L)'
;MPILASSDRRFRRGMQALGLVSTAALLWLVWRGSSYYLTPYQERPFHPDYGLWRPAGGLGHGLGIVGSLMMLVLLTYSLRKRWKRLRSAGHISRWLSVHIYLGIFGPLLVVLHSAFKVNGLVSISFWSMVAVAGSGVLGRYLYLQIPRNLQGDAMDMKALEAEDARLAEALSRDYGLDADTVAGLRALGGSSQGRSLMAALAQSLVSDLTLSLRIRGYLRRRGVLAALPRVRRRQLSLLARRKALLERRRILLERLARIFHYWHVIHKPFAVVMLIIMVVHVGVTVLLGYRWIF
;
A
#
# COMPACT_ATOMS: atom_id res chain seq x y z
N MET A 1 15.15 3.20 24.81
CA MET A 1 14.21 2.78 23.72
C MET A 1 12.89 3.58 23.55
N PRO A 2 12.49 4.61 24.34
CA PRO A 2 11.26 5.39 24.07
C PRO A 2 11.35 6.39 22.88
N ILE A 3 12.55 6.93 22.62
CA ILE A 3 12.76 8.06 21.69
C ILE A 3 12.62 7.64 20.21
N LEU A 4 13.02 6.43 19.85
CA LEU A 4 12.85 5.92 18.47
C LEU A 4 11.37 5.64 18.15
N ALA A 5 10.61 5.13 19.13
CA ALA A 5 9.17 4.88 18.99
C ALA A 5 8.32 6.17 18.91
N SER A 6 8.80 7.28 19.48
CA SER A 6 8.11 8.58 19.37
C SER A 6 8.41 9.27 18.03
N SER A 7 9.65 9.20 17.54
CA SER A 7 10.05 9.72 16.23
C SER A 7 9.27 9.06 15.08
N ASP A 8 9.11 7.74 15.11
CA ASP A 8 8.35 7.03 14.09
C ASP A 8 6.84 7.32 14.16
N ARG A 9 6.29 7.51 15.37
CA ARG A 9 4.90 7.97 15.55
C ARG A 9 4.66 9.37 15.02
N ARG A 10 5.58 10.32 15.29
CA ARG A 10 5.51 11.69 14.77
C ARG A 10 5.57 11.70 13.24
N PHE A 11 6.52 10.96 12.65
CA PHE A 11 6.61 10.83 11.20
C PHE A 11 5.33 10.26 10.58
N ARG A 12 4.78 9.19 11.13
CA ARG A 12 3.52 8.60 10.62
C ARG A 12 2.34 9.58 10.71
N ARG A 13 2.20 10.31 11.82
CA ARG A 13 1.17 11.35 11.97
C ARG A 13 1.38 12.49 10.96
N GLY A 14 2.62 12.92 10.76
CA GLY A 14 2.98 13.93 9.76
C GLY A 14 2.60 13.50 8.34
N MET A 15 2.93 12.26 7.95
CA MET A 15 2.53 11.70 6.65
C MET A 15 1.01 11.59 6.50
N GLN A 16 0.29 11.24 7.57
CA GLN A 16 -1.18 11.19 7.55
C GLN A 16 -1.79 12.58 7.37
N ALA A 17 -1.30 13.57 8.12
CA ALA A 17 -1.74 14.96 7.98
C ALA A 17 -1.44 15.50 6.57
N LEU A 18 -0.23 15.27 6.05
CA LEU A 18 0.15 15.63 4.69
C LEU A 18 -0.77 14.96 3.65
N GLY A 19 -1.06 13.66 3.83
CA GLY A 19 -1.99 12.93 2.97
C GLY A 19 -3.39 13.54 2.97
N LEU A 20 -3.94 13.85 4.16
CA LEU A 20 -5.25 14.47 4.30
C LEU A 20 -5.32 15.85 3.65
N VAL A 21 -4.31 16.70 3.89
CA VAL A 21 -4.21 18.03 3.27
C VAL A 21 -4.12 17.91 1.76
N SER A 22 -3.31 16.98 1.25
CA SER A 22 -3.14 16.77 -0.19
C SER A 22 -4.40 16.21 -0.84
N THR A 23 -5.12 15.32 -0.16
CA THR A 23 -6.43 14.85 -0.62
C THR A 23 -7.45 15.97 -0.63
N ALA A 24 -7.52 16.82 0.41
CA ALA A 24 -8.41 17.97 0.43
C ALA A 24 -8.08 18.97 -0.69
N ALA A 25 -6.79 19.25 -0.92
CA ALA A 25 -6.34 20.09 -2.02
C ALA A 25 -6.69 19.51 -3.39
N LEU A 26 -6.52 18.19 -3.57
CA LEU A 26 -6.90 17.51 -4.81
C LEU A 26 -8.41 17.57 -5.04
N LEU A 27 -9.22 17.30 -4.02
CA LEU A 27 -10.68 17.39 -4.10
C LEU A 27 -11.12 18.82 -4.42
N TRP A 28 -10.47 19.81 -3.83
CA TRP A 28 -10.71 21.22 -4.14
C TRP A 28 -10.35 21.57 -5.59
N LEU A 29 -9.21 21.08 -6.11
CA LEU A 29 -8.83 21.25 -7.51
C LEU A 29 -9.83 20.61 -8.47
N VAL A 30 -10.26 19.37 -8.18
CA VAL A 30 -11.27 18.65 -8.96
C VAL A 30 -12.60 19.38 -8.93
N TRP A 31 -13.03 19.85 -7.77
CA TRP A 31 -14.26 20.63 -7.63
C TRP A 31 -14.19 21.94 -8.41
N ARG A 32 -13.09 22.70 -8.29
CA ARG A 32 -12.89 23.97 -9.00
C ARG A 32 -12.77 23.81 -10.51
N GLY A 33 -12.15 22.74 -10.99
CA GLY A 33 -12.02 22.42 -12.41
C GLY A 33 -13.16 21.58 -12.97
N SER A 34 -14.18 21.24 -12.16
CA SER A 34 -15.21 20.27 -12.54
C SER A 34 -15.99 20.68 -13.80
N SER A 35 -16.37 21.95 -13.93
CA SER A 35 -17.04 22.48 -15.12
C SER A 35 -16.19 22.27 -16.38
N TYR A 36 -14.89 22.55 -16.30
CA TYR A 36 -13.96 22.36 -17.40
C TYR A 36 -13.76 20.88 -17.77
N TYR A 37 -13.51 20.03 -16.77
CA TYR A 37 -13.20 18.61 -17.00
C TYR A 37 -14.41 17.83 -17.52
N LEU A 38 -15.63 18.20 -17.11
CA LEU A 38 -16.88 17.59 -17.57
C LEU A 38 -17.32 18.09 -18.96
N THR A 39 -16.84 19.27 -19.39
CA THR A 39 -17.15 19.80 -20.73
C THR A 39 -16.58 18.86 -21.82
N PRO A 40 -17.36 18.50 -22.86
CA PRO A 40 -16.88 17.69 -23.98
C PRO A 40 -15.62 18.27 -24.63
N TYR A 41 -14.72 17.40 -25.08
CA TYR A 41 -13.39 17.81 -25.54
C TYR A 41 -13.42 18.90 -26.65
N GLN A 42 -14.41 18.84 -27.55
CA GLN A 42 -14.60 19.76 -28.66
C GLN A 42 -15.05 21.16 -28.22
N GLU A 43 -15.74 21.25 -27.07
CA GLU A 43 -16.30 22.50 -26.54
C GLU A 43 -15.36 23.21 -25.56
N ARG A 44 -14.37 22.49 -25.01
CA ARG A 44 -13.40 23.03 -24.04
C ARG A 44 -12.70 24.31 -24.50
N PRO A 45 -12.31 24.53 -25.77
CA PRO A 45 -11.71 25.79 -26.21
C PRO A 45 -12.59 27.03 -25.97
N PHE A 46 -13.91 26.87 -25.90
CA PHE A 46 -14.87 27.95 -25.64
C PHE A 46 -15.21 28.12 -24.15
N HIS A 47 -14.72 27.22 -23.28
CA HIS A 47 -14.95 27.30 -21.85
C HIS A 47 -14.16 28.50 -21.26
N PRO A 48 -14.75 29.32 -20.38
CA PRO A 48 -14.09 30.53 -19.85
C PRO A 48 -12.74 30.24 -19.18
N ASP A 49 -12.64 29.12 -18.45
CA ASP A 49 -11.39 28.71 -17.79
C ASP A 49 -10.43 27.88 -18.67
N TYR A 50 -10.59 27.86 -20.00
CA TYR A 50 -9.74 27.07 -20.90
C TYR A 50 -8.25 27.40 -20.75
N GLY A 51 -7.91 28.70 -20.65
CA GLY A 51 -6.53 29.17 -20.47
C GLY A 51 -5.92 28.77 -19.12
N LEU A 52 -6.73 28.40 -18.14
CA LEU A 52 -6.28 28.01 -16.81
C LEU A 52 -6.00 26.50 -16.73
N TRP A 53 -6.96 25.67 -17.20
CA TRP A 53 -6.97 24.22 -16.97
C TRP A 53 -6.39 23.37 -18.09
N ARG A 54 -6.27 23.92 -19.31
CA ARG A 54 -5.63 23.17 -20.42
C ARG A 54 -4.20 22.77 -20.04
N PRO A 55 -3.60 21.72 -20.63
CA PRO A 55 -2.25 21.27 -20.28
C PRO A 55 -1.16 22.36 -20.39
N ALA A 56 -1.32 23.29 -21.33
CA ALA A 56 -0.45 24.47 -21.53
C ALA A 56 -1.00 25.76 -20.86
N GLY A 57 -1.99 25.63 -19.98
CA GLY A 57 -2.58 26.73 -19.23
C GLY A 57 -1.86 26.94 -17.90
N GLY A 58 -2.16 28.04 -17.21
CA GLY A 58 -1.45 28.40 -15.98
C GLY A 58 -1.49 27.32 -14.89
N LEU A 59 -2.67 26.83 -14.52
CA LEU A 59 -2.78 25.74 -13.54
C LEU A 59 -2.48 24.38 -14.16
N GLY A 60 -2.99 24.10 -15.36
CA GLY A 60 -2.77 22.82 -16.02
C GLY A 60 -1.29 22.50 -16.18
N HIS A 61 -0.47 23.45 -16.64
CA HIS A 61 0.97 23.26 -16.79
C HIS A 61 1.68 23.12 -15.42
N GLY A 62 1.26 23.89 -14.41
CA GLY A 62 1.75 23.76 -13.04
C GLY A 62 1.50 22.37 -12.43
N LEU A 63 0.32 21.79 -12.67
CA LEU A 63 0.01 20.41 -12.26
C LEU A 63 0.95 19.40 -12.91
N GLY A 64 1.31 19.62 -14.18
CA GLY A 64 2.30 18.81 -14.91
C GLY A 64 3.68 18.89 -14.28
N ILE A 65 4.17 20.11 -14.02
CA ILE A 65 5.48 20.33 -13.39
C ILE A 65 5.55 19.68 -12.00
N VAL A 66 4.57 19.96 -11.14
CA VAL A 66 4.54 19.41 -9.78
C VAL A 66 4.41 17.89 -9.82
N GLY A 67 3.53 17.35 -10.66
CA GLY A 67 3.35 15.91 -10.84
C GLY A 67 4.63 15.22 -11.33
N SER A 68 5.28 15.75 -12.37
CA SER A 68 6.56 15.24 -12.88
C SER A 68 7.67 15.35 -11.85
N LEU A 69 7.76 16.44 -11.08
CA LEU A 69 8.75 16.58 -10.02
C LEU A 69 8.54 15.53 -8.92
N MET A 70 7.30 15.29 -8.51
CA MET A 70 6.97 14.20 -7.56
C MET A 70 7.40 12.83 -8.11
N MET A 71 7.22 12.62 -9.41
CA MET A 71 7.64 11.40 -10.11
C MET A 71 9.16 11.26 -10.27
N LEU A 72 9.90 12.36 -10.33
CA LEU A 72 11.36 12.32 -10.29
C LEU A 72 11.86 12.06 -8.85
N VAL A 73 11.26 12.73 -7.86
CA VAL A 73 11.64 12.55 -6.45
C VAL A 73 11.32 11.14 -5.96
N LEU A 74 10.26 10.48 -6.42
CA LEU A 74 9.97 9.09 -6.00
C LEU A 74 11.05 8.10 -6.44
N LEU A 75 11.85 8.41 -7.47
CA LEU A 75 12.97 7.58 -7.92
C LEU A 75 14.15 7.60 -6.94
N THR A 76 14.22 8.61 -6.07
CA THR A 76 15.26 8.69 -5.04
C THR A 76 15.19 7.50 -4.08
N TYR A 77 14.01 6.90 -3.87
CA TYR A 77 13.86 5.62 -3.18
C TYR A 77 14.63 4.48 -3.87
N SER A 78 14.45 4.33 -5.19
CA SER A 78 15.14 3.32 -6.00
C SER A 78 16.65 3.57 -6.01
N LEU A 79 17.06 4.83 -6.08
CA LEU A 79 18.47 5.24 -6.05
C LEU A 79 19.11 4.93 -4.69
N ARG A 80 18.44 5.28 -3.58
CA ARG A 80 18.86 4.99 -2.21
C ARG A 80 19.07 3.49 -1.97
N LYS A 81 18.26 2.63 -2.59
CA LYS A 81 18.42 1.17 -2.48
C LYS A 81 19.68 0.66 -3.18
N ARG A 82 20.18 1.37 -4.19
CA ARG A 82 21.34 0.95 -5.02
C ARG A 82 22.64 1.64 -4.64
N TRP A 83 22.58 2.88 -4.16
CA TRP A 83 23.77 3.69 -3.88
C TRP A 83 24.23 3.57 -2.42
N LYS A 84 25.50 3.16 -2.22
CA LYS A 84 26.08 2.95 -0.89
C LYS A 84 26.09 4.22 -0.01
N ARG A 85 26.33 5.39 -0.61
CA ARG A 85 26.39 6.69 0.08
C ARG A 85 25.06 7.14 0.69
N LEU A 86 23.93 6.69 0.14
CA LEU A 86 22.58 7.03 0.61
C LEU A 86 22.03 6.03 1.64
N ARG A 87 22.79 4.99 2.01
CA ARG A 87 22.33 3.96 2.96
C ARG A 87 22.13 4.52 4.38
N SER A 88 22.92 5.51 4.78
CA SER A 88 22.84 6.18 6.08
C SER A 88 21.67 7.15 6.19
N ALA A 89 21.04 7.53 5.08
CA ALA A 89 19.96 8.50 5.05
C ALA A 89 18.65 7.86 5.54
N GLY A 90 18.47 7.70 6.86
CA GLY A 90 17.21 7.30 7.49
C GLY A 90 16.71 5.87 7.24
N HIS A 91 15.64 5.50 7.96
CA HIS A 91 15.03 4.17 7.88
C HIS A 91 14.31 3.94 6.55
N ILE A 92 14.52 2.78 5.94
CA ILE A 92 13.89 2.36 4.67
C ILE A 92 12.35 2.48 4.69
N SER A 93 11.73 2.24 5.85
CA SER A 93 10.27 2.36 6.03
C SER A 93 9.76 3.77 5.71
N ARG A 94 10.50 4.81 6.11
CA ARG A 94 10.12 6.21 5.87
C ARG A 94 10.19 6.56 4.38
N TRP A 95 11.24 6.10 3.70
CA TRP A 95 11.36 6.28 2.25
C TRP A 95 10.25 5.57 1.49
N LEU A 96 9.85 4.38 1.93
CA LEU A 96 8.73 3.67 1.33
C LEU A 96 7.42 4.44 1.53
N SER A 97 7.19 5.03 2.71
CA SER A 97 6.02 5.89 2.94
C SER A 97 5.99 7.11 2.02
N VAL A 98 7.13 7.79 1.85
CA VAL A 98 7.25 8.94 0.92
C VAL A 98 7.08 8.49 -0.53
N HIS A 99 7.69 7.38 -0.94
CA HIS A 99 7.54 6.81 -2.28
C HIS A 99 6.08 6.49 -2.62
N ILE A 100 5.34 5.86 -1.70
CA ILE A 100 3.92 5.56 -1.89
C ILE A 100 3.11 6.85 -1.99
N TYR A 101 3.38 7.84 -1.13
CA TYR A 101 2.72 9.14 -1.20
C TYR A 101 2.93 9.82 -2.57
N LEU A 102 4.19 9.94 -3.01
CA LEU A 102 4.53 10.54 -4.29
C LEU A 102 3.97 9.75 -5.49
N GLY A 103 3.98 8.41 -5.39
CA GLY A 103 3.45 7.51 -6.41
C GLY A 103 1.92 7.45 -6.48
N ILE A 104 1.20 8.04 -5.53
CA ILE A 104 -0.25 8.22 -5.59
C ILE A 104 -0.57 9.64 -6.09
N PHE A 105 -0.05 10.67 -5.41
CA PHE A 105 -0.41 12.05 -5.71
C PHE A 105 0.23 12.58 -7.00
N GLY A 106 1.46 12.18 -7.33
CA GLY A 106 2.10 12.58 -8.59
C GLY A 106 1.27 12.19 -9.82
N PRO A 107 0.91 10.90 -9.99
CA PRO A 107 0.03 10.47 -11.07
C PRO A 107 -1.33 11.15 -11.09
N LEU A 108 -1.95 11.42 -9.93
CA LEU A 108 -3.24 12.12 -9.88
C LEU A 108 -3.13 13.55 -10.43
N LEU A 109 -2.05 14.27 -10.12
CA LEU A 109 -1.80 15.59 -10.71
C LEU A 109 -1.53 15.51 -12.22
N VAL A 110 -0.80 14.48 -12.68
CA VAL A 110 -0.55 14.26 -14.12
C VAL A 110 -1.86 13.92 -14.87
N VAL A 111 -2.79 13.19 -14.25
CA VAL A 111 -4.13 12.94 -14.82
C VAL A 111 -4.91 14.23 -14.99
N LEU A 112 -4.87 15.13 -14.01
CA LEU A 112 -5.51 16.44 -14.13
C LEU A 112 -4.81 17.35 -15.16
N HIS A 113 -3.47 17.30 -15.22
CA HIS A 113 -2.67 18.01 -16.22
C HIS A 113 -3.01 17.61 -17.65
N SER A 114 -3.23 16.31 -17.91
CA SER A 114 -3.57 15.83 -19.25
C SER A 114 -4.95 16.28 -19.72
N ALA A 115 -5.77 16.86 -18.83
CA ALA A 115 -7.17 17.19 -19.07
C ALA A 115 -7.95 16.01 -19.66
N PHE A 116 -7.58 14.77 -19.31
CA PHE A 116 -8.16 13.54 -19.87
C PHE A 116 -8.02 13.42 -21.41
N LYS A 117 -7.09 14.17 -22.03
CA LYS A 117 -6.74 14.05 -23.44
C LYS A 117 -5.48 13.21 -23.57
N VAL A 118 -5.65 11.94 -23.93
CA VAL A 118 -4.56 10.95 -23.94
C VAL A 118 -4.39 10.40 -25.36
N ASN A 119 -3.60 11.08 -26.19
CA ASN A 119 -3.36 10.71 -27.60
C ASN A 119 -1.86 10.59 -27.92
N GLY A 120 -1.55 9.82 -28.98
CA GLY A 120 -0.20 9.67 -29.52
C GLY A 120 0.75 8.88 -28.61
N LEU A 121 2.06 9.12 -28.75
CA LEU A 121 3.09 8.42 -27.97
C LEU A 121 2.96 8.67 -26.45
N VAL A 122 2.38 9.81 -26.06
CA VAL A 122 2.14 10.16 -24.66
C VAL A 122 1.15 9.19 -24.00
N SER A 123 0.24 8.58 -24.77
CA SER A 123 -0.71 7.58 -24.26
C SER A 123 -0.02 6.36 -23.66
N ILE A 124 1.11 5.93 -24.23
CA ILE A 124 1.90 4.80 -23.71
C ILE A 124 2.43 5.15 -22.32
N SER A 125 2.98 6.37 -22.15
CA SER A 125 3.45 6.85 -20.85
C SER A 125 2.32 6.97 -19.84
N PHE A 126 1.19 7.54 -20.26
CA PHE A 126 0.03 7.74 -19.38
C PHE A 126 -0.52 6.42 -18.85
N TRP A 127 -0.76 5.43 -19.72
CA TRP A 127 -1.27 4.13 -19.28
C TRP A 127 -0.23 3.33 -18.52
N SER A 128 1.06 3.47 -18.86
CA SER A 128 2.14 2.89 -18.06
C SER A 128 2.18 3.48 -16.65
N MET A 129 1.99 4.80 -16.51
CA MET A 129 1.89 5.49 -15.22
C MET A 129 0.71 4.96 -14.40
N VAL A 130 -0.48 4.87 -15.00
CA VAL A 130 -1.68 4.33 -14.34
C VAL A 130 -1.44 2.89 -13.89
N ALA A 131 -0.84 2.05 -14.73
CA ALA A 131 -0.51 0.66 -14.41
C ALA A 131 0.52 0.56 -13.27
N VAL A 132 1.56 1.39 -13.27
CA VAL A 132 2.59 1.44 -12.22
C VAL A 132 2.01 1.93 -10.90
N ALA A 133 1.21 3.00 -10.91
CA ALA A 133 0.56 3.53 -9.72
C ALA A 133 -0.42 2.52 -9.12
N GLY A 134 -1.31 1.94 -9.95
CA GLY A 134 -2.27 0.92 -9.53
C GLY A 134 -1.59 -0.36 -9.03
N SER A 135 -0.59 -0.87 -9.76
CA SER A 135 0.20 -2.02 -9.31
C SER A 135 1.00 -1.71 -8.04
N GLY A 136 1.42 -0.47 -7.81
CA GLY A 136 2.09 -0.03 -6.59
C GLY A 136 1.18 -0.13 -5.36
N VAL A 137 -0.08 0.30 -5.48
CA VAL A 137 -1.11 0.14 -4.43
C VAL A 137 -1.33 -1.34 -4.14
N LEU A 138 -1.45 -2.17 -5.18
CA LEU A 138 -1.55 -3.63 -5.03
C LEU A 138 -0.31 -4.22 -4.34
N GLY A 139 0.89 -3.80 -4.74
CA GLY A 139 2.14 -4.23 -4.11
C GLY A 139 2.20 -3.89 -2.62
N ARG A 140 1.71 -2.70 -2.23
CA ARG A 140 1.59 -2.32 -0.82
C ARG A 140 0.59 -3.20 -0.07
N TYR A 141 -0.56 -3.50 -0.68
CA TYR A 141 -1.54 -4.39 -0.09
C TYR A 141 -0.96 -5.79 0.17
N LEU A 142 -0.25 -6.36 -0.79
CA LEU A 142 0.45 -7.64 -0.65
C LEU A 142 1.53 -7.59 0.45
N TYR A 143 2.30 -6.50 0.50
CA TYR A 143 3.35 -6.30 1.49
C TYR A 143 2.84 -6.23 2.94
N LEU A 144 1.60 -5.73 3.16
CA LEU A 144 0.97 -5.69 4.48
C LEU A 144 0.56 -7.08 4.99
N GLN A 145 0.44 -8.06 4.12
CA GLN A 145 0.03 -9.41 4.49
C GLN A 145 1.20 -10.31 4.88
N ILE A 146 2.43 -9.90 4.55
CA ILE A 146 3.64 -10.63 4.94
C ILE A 146 3.77 -10.55 6.47
N PRO A 147 3.77 -11.69 7.19
CA PRO A 147 3.91 -11.73 8.64
C PRO A 147 5.26 -11.15 9.07
N ARG A 148 5.24 -10.44 10.21
CA ARG A 148 6.43 -9.83 10.79
C ARG A 148 6.60 -10.20 12.24
N ASN A 149 7.85 -10.29 12.65
CA ASN A 149 8.23 -10.48 14.03
C ASN A 149 7.97 -9.20 14.85
N LEU A 150 8.17 -9.27 16.17
CA LEU A 150 8.02 -8.13 17.09
C LEU A 150 8.99 -6.97 16.78
N GLN A 151 10.07 -7.23 16.06
CA GLN A 151 11.09 -6.26 15.65
C GLN A 151 10.74 -5.59 14.30
N GLY A 152 9.71 -6.09 13.60
CA GLY A 152 9.21 -5.55 12.33
C GLY A 152 9.83 -6.18 11.08
N ASP A 153 10.65 -7.22 11.22
CA ASP A 153 11.24 -7.96 10.11
C ASP A 153 10.28 -9.01 9.58
N ALA A 154 10.33 -9.25 8.27
CA ALA A 154 9.56 -10.31 7.63
C ALA A 154 10.00 -11.66 8.19
N MET A 155 9.03 -12.47 8.62
CA MET A 155 9.29 -13.82 9.12
C MET A 155 9.49 -14.77 7.94
N ASP A 156 10.53 -15.57 7.99
CA ASP A 156 10.69 -16.72 7.11
C ASP A 156 9.86 -17.92 7.63
N MET A 157 9.86 -19.02 6.88
CA MET A 157 9.08 -20.20 7.25
C MET A 157 9.54 -20.78 8.60
N LYS A 158 10.85 -20.83 8.84
CA LYS A 158 11.42 -21.34 10.10
C LYS A 158 11.01 -20.48 11.30
N ALA A 159 11.05 -19.16 11.17
CA ALA A 159 10.60 -18.24 12.21
C ALA A 159 9.09 -18.34 12.46
N LEU A 160 8.29 -18.59 11.42
CA LEU A 160 6.85 -18.83 11.57
C LEU A 160 6.55 -20.11 12.33
N GLU A 161 7.25 -21.21 12.02
CA GLU A 161 7.13 -22.48 12.73
C GLU A 161 7.55 -22.35 14.19
N ALA A 162 8.67 -21.68 14.47
CA ALA A 162 9.14 -21.41 15.82
C ALA A 162 8.13 -20.58 16.63
N GLU A 163 7.54 -19.54 16.03
CA GLU A 163 6.51 -18.73 16.67
C GLU A 163 5.20 -19.52 16.88
N ASP A 164 4.82 -20.39 15.95
CA ASP A 164 3.64 -21.25 16.10
C ASP A 164 3.81 -22.27 17.24
N ALA A 165 5.01 -22.86 17.36
CA ALA A 165 5.38 -23.75 18.45
C ALA A 165 5.36 -23.00 19.80
N ARG A 166 5.96 -21.80 19.85
CA ARG A 166 5.94 -20.94 21.04
C ARG A 166 4.53 -20.59 21.48
N LEU A 167 3.64 -20.27 20.54
CA LEU A 167 2.24 -19.97 20.85
C LEU A 167 1.47 -21.22 21.32
N ALA A 168 1.77 -22.40 20.75
CA ALA A 168 1.20 -23.65 21.21
C ALA A 168 1.61 -23.94 22.66
N GLU A 169 2.91 -23.82 22.96
CA GLU A 169 3.45 -24.04 24.30
C GLU A 169 2.87 -23.06 25.32
N ALA A 170 2.79 -21.76 25.00
CA ALA A 170 2.17 -20.77 25.88
C ALA A 170 0.69 -21.07 26.16
N LEU A 171 -0.06 -21.52 25.15
CA LEU A 171 -1.46 -21.92 25.33
C LEU A 171 -1.60 -23.15 26.22
N SER A 172 -0.77 -24.19 26.01
CA SER A 172 -0.82 -25.40 26.81
C SER A 172 -0.32 -25.18 28.24
N ARG A 173 0.79 -24.47 28.43
CA ARG A 173 1.41 -24.24 29.75
C ARG A 173 0.64 -23.25 30.61
N ASP A 174 0.24 -22.10 30.05
CA ASP A 174 -0.37 -21.02 30.86
C ASP A 174 -1.88 -21.19 31.04
N TYR A 175 -2.53 -21.95 30.15
CA TYR A 175 -3.99 -22.11 30.13
C TYR A 175 -4.46 -23.57 30.12
N GLY A 176 -3.56 -24.55 30.17
CA GLY A 176 -3.91 -25.97 30.25
C GLY A 176 -4.63 -26.51 29.03
N LEU A 177 -4.43 -25.90 27.86
CA LEU A 177 -5.09 -26.32 26.62
C LEU A 177 -4.49 -27.62 26.08
N ASP A 178 -5.36 -28.62 25.86
CA ASP A 178 -5.04 -29.89 25.22
C ASP A 178 -4.65 -29.70 23.74
N ALA A 179 -3.90 -30.67 23.20
CA ALA A 179 -3.41 -30.63 21.82
C ALA A 179 -4.54 -30.48 20.79
N ASP A 180 -5.70 -31.11 21.02
CA ASP A 180 -6.84 -31.02 20.11
C ASP A 180 -7.48 -29.63 20.12
N THR A 181 -7.57 -28.98 21.29
CA THR A 181 -8.07 -27.62 21.39
C THR A 181 -7.11 -26.64 20.69
N VAL A 182 -5.81 -26.85 20.84
CA VAL A 182 -4.79 -26.06 20.16
C VAL A 182 -4.82 -26.28 18.64
N ALA A 183 -5.06 -27.52 18.17
CA ALA A 183 -5.22 -27.85 16.75
C ALA A 183 -6.50 -27.24 16.16
N GLY A 184 -7.63 -27.29 16.89
CA GLY A 184 -8.87 -26.66 16.47
C GLY A 184 -8.75 -25.14 16.34
N LEU A 185 -7.95 -24.48 17.20
CA LEU A 185 -7.62 -23.06 17.03
C LEU A 185 -6.86 -22.78 15.72
N ARG A 186 -5.97 -23.68 15.28
CA ARG A 186 -5.33 -23.57 13.96
C ARG A 186 -6.36 -23.70 12.83
N ALA A 187 -7.29 -24.66 12.94
CA ALA A 187 -8.35 -24.85 11.94
C ALA A 187 -9.28 -23.63 11.79
N LEU A 188 -9.52 -22.88 12.88
CA LEU A 188 -10.28 -21.62 12.83
C LEU A 188 -9.59 -20.51 12.02
N GLY A 189 -8.26 -20.61 11.86
CA GLY A 189 -7.49 -19.80 10.92
C GLY A 189 -7.96 -19.95 9.46
N GLY A 190 -8.69 -21.02 9.15
CA GLY A 190 -9.32 -21.26 7.87
C GLY A 190 -8.36 -21.81 6.81
N SER A 191 -8.89 -22.64 5.93
CA SER A 191 -8.16 -23.18 4.77
C SER A 191 -8.30 -22.24 3.57
N SER A 192 -7.17 -21.83 2.99
CA SER A 192 -7.11 -21.12 1.70
C SER A 192 -6.68 -22.04 0.54
N GLN A 193 -6.62 -23.36 0.78
CA GLN A 193 -6.34 -24.35 -0.25
C GLN A 193 -7.44 -24.32 -1.33
N GLY A 194 -7.04 -24.45 -2.60
CA GLY A 194 -7.94 -24.45 -3.76
C GLY A 194 -8.52 -23.10 -4.22
N ARG A 195 -8.43 -22.03 -3.43
CA ARG A 195 -8.95 -20.70 -3.81
C ARG A 195 -7.92 -19.83 -4.53
N SER A 196 -8.39 -18.96 -5.43
CA SER A 196 -7.57 -17.88 -6.02
C SER A 196 -7.03 -16.97 -4.91
N LEU A 197 -5.88 -16.31 -5.13
CA LEU A 197 -5.29 -15.43 -4.10
C LEU A 197 -6.29 -14.35 -3.68
N MET A 198 -6.95 -13.67 -4.62
CA MET A 198 -7.89 -12.59 -4.29
C MET A 198 -9.07 -13.09 -3.47
N ALA A 199 -9.64 -14.25 -3.82
CA ALA A 199 -10.70 -14.87 -3.03
C ALA A 199 -10.21 -15.26 -1.63
N ALA A 200 -9.00 -15.81 -1.52
CA ALA A 200 -8.39 -16.14 -0.23
C ALA A 200 -8.17 -14.88 0.64
N LEU A 201 -7.76 -13.76 0.05
CA LEU A 201 -7.55 -12.50 0.75
C LEU A 201 -8.86 -11.81 1.14
N ALA A 202 -9.84 -11.76 0.25
CA ALA A 202 -11.16 -11.22 0.56
C ALA A 202 -11.84 -11.99 1.69
N GLN A 203 -11.81 -13.34 1.61
CA GLN A 203 -12.30 -14.19 2.69
C GLN A 203 -11.50 -13.98 3.97
N SER A 204 -10.19 -13.74 3.87
CA SER A 204 -9.36 -13.48 5.04
C SER A 204 -9.84 -12.23 5.80
N LEU A 205 -10.16 -11.15 5.08
CA LEU A 205 -10.71 -9.93 5.69
C LEU A 205 -12.05 -10.18 6.39
N VAL A 206 -12.99 -10.84 5.71
CA VAL A 206 -14.32 -11.14 6.27
C VAL A 206 -14.22 -12.06 7.49
N SER A 207 -13.37 -13.08 7.39
CA SER A 207 -13.18 -14.04 8.47
C SER A 207 -12.42 -13.44 9.66
N ASP A 208 -11.54 -12.45 9.46
CA ASP A 208 -10.87 -11.74 10.55
C ASP A 208 -11.83 -10.92 11.41
N LEU A 209 -12.90 -10.37 10.80
CA LEU A 209 -13.97 -9.64 11.51
C LEU A 209 -14.73 -10.57 12.47
N THR A 210 -15.01 -11.81 12.04
CA THR A 210 -15.75 -12.80 12.84
C THR A 210 -14.86 -13.69 13.70
N LEU A 211 -13.53 -13.65 13.52
CA LEU A 211 -12.58 -14.56 14.17
C LEU A 211 -12.65 -14.50 15.69
N SER A 212 -12.77 -13.29 16.25
CA SER A 212 -12.83 -13.11 17.71
C SER A 212 -14.08 -13.76 18.32
N LEU A 213 -15.21 -13.71 17.61
CA LEU A 213 -16.46 -14.36 18.03
C LEU A 213 -16.36 -15.89 17.92
N ARG A 214 -15.78 -16.38 16.80
CA ARG A 214 -15.59 -17.82 16.57
C ARG A 214 -14.64 -18.45 17.59
N ILE A 215 -13.53 -17.81 17.90
CA ILE A 215 -12.59 -18.24 18.96
C ILE A 215 -13.29 -18.28 20.31
N ARG A 216 -14.05 -17.23 20.65
CA ARG A 216 -14.77 -17.16 21.93
C ARG A 216 -15.83 -18.25 22.03
N GLY A 217 -16.57 -18.51 20.96
CA GLY A 217 -17.54 -19.61 20.87
C GLY A 217 -16.87 -20.98 21.00
N TYR A 218 -15.75 -21.20 20.32
CA TYR A 218 -14.99 -22.44 20.37
C TYR A 218 -14.45 -22.73 21.78
N LEU A 219 -13.79 -21.75 22.41
CA LEU A 219 -13.27 -21.88 23.78
C LEU A 219 -14.38 -22.00 24.83
N ARG A 220 -15.58 -21.44 24.57
CA ARG A 220 -16.75 -21.63 25.44
C ARG A 220 -17.27 -23.07 25.36
N ARG A 221 -17.37 -23.64 24.15
CA ARG A 221 -17.82 -25.03 23.94
C ARG A 221 -16.88 -26.05 24.57
N ARG A 222 -15.57 -25.76 24.60
CA ARG A 222 -14.55 -26.59 25.25
C ARG A 222 -14.44 -26.36 26.76
N GLY A 223 -15.32 -25.56 27.38
CA GLY A 223 -15.31 -25.31 28.83
C GLY A 223 -14.18 -24.41 29.35
N VAL A 224 -13.16 -24.11 28.54
CA VAL A 224 -11.95 -23.37 28.92
C VAL A 224 -12.26 -21.98 29.49
N LEU A 225 -13.26 -21.28 28.93
CA LEU A 225 -13.59 -19.93 29.41
C LEU A 225 -14.28 -19.92 30.77
N ALA A 226 -14.96 -20.99 31.17
CA ALA A 226 -15.66 -21.06 32.46
C ALA A 226 -14.65 -21.08 33.62
N ALA A 227 -13.51 -21.77 33.45
CA ALA A 227 -12.47 -21.94 34.46
C ALA A 227 -11.57 -20.71 34.69
N LEU A 228 -11.65 -19.67 33.85
CA LEU A 228 -10.69 -18.56 33.85
C LEU A 228 -11.28 -17.22 34.33
N PRO A 229 -10.51 -16.38 35.06
CA PRO A 229 -10.87 -14.98 35.36
C PRO A 229 -10.97 -14.10 34.10
N ARG A 230 -11.77 -13.02 34.16
CA ARG A 230 -12.02 -12.11 33.00
C ARG A 230 -10.75 -11.57 32.35
N VAL A 231 -9.71 -11.23 33.13
CA VAL A 231 -8.43 -10.72 32.62
C VAL A 231 -7.68 -11.78 31.82
N ARG A 232 -7.59 -13.02 32.34
CA ARG A 232 -6.96 -14.15 31.66
C ARG A 232 -7.73 -14.57 30.40
N ARG A 233 -9.06 -14.47 30.39
CA ARG A 233 -9.88 -14.71 29.17
C ARG A 233 -9.47 -13.79 28.02
N ARG A 234 -9.18 -12.51 28.30
CA ARG A 234 -8.74 -11.55 27.28
C ARG A 234 -7.37 -11.93 26.73
N GLN A 235 -6.40 -12.24 27.60
CA GLN A 235 -5.07 -12.67 27.18
C GLN A 235 -5.10 -13.97 26.36
N LEU A 236 -5.87 -14.97 26.80
CA LEU A 236 -6.11 -16.20 26.04
C LEU A 236 -6.68 -15.90 24.66
N SER A 237 -7.71 -15.05 24.57
CA SER A 237 -8.33 -14.71 23.28
C SER A 237 -7.35 -14.01 22.31
N LEU A 238 -6.41 -13.21 22.85
CA LEU A 238 -5.37 -12.56 22.05
C LEU A 238 -4.35 -13.58 21.52
N LEU A 239 -3.90 -14.52 22.36
CA LEU A 239 -2.97 -15.58 21.97
C LEU A 239 -3.61 -16.55 20.97
N ALA A 240 -4.84 -16.99 21.22
CA ALA A 240 -5.61 -17.84 20.33
C ALA A 240 -5.84 -17.17 18.96
N ARG A 241 -6.14 -15.86 18.95
CA ARG A 241 -6.26 -15.07 17.71
C ARG A 241 -4.94 -14.99 16.96
N ARG A 242 -3.84 -14.74 17.67
CA ARG A 242 -2.50 -14.68 17.07
C ARG A 242 -2.14 -16.02 16.43
N LYS A 243 -2.42 -17.14 17.11
CA LYS A 243 -2.18 -18.50 16.58
C LYS A 243 -3.01 -18.79 15.32
N ALA A 244 -4.31 -18.51 15.35
CA ALA A 244 -5.19 -18.72 14.19
C ALA A 244 -4.77 -17.87 12.98
N LEU A 245 -4.34 -16.61 13.20
CA LEU A 245 -3.86 -15.73 12.13
C LEU A 245 -2.49 -16.16 11.58
N LEU A 246 -1.61 -16.70 12.42
CA LEU A 246 -0.28 -17.14 12.02
C LEU A 246 -0.36 -18.30 11.02
N GLU A 247 -1.23 -19.28 11.29
CA GLU A 247 -1.44 -20.44 10.42
C GLU A 247 -1.89 -20.03 9.02
N ARG A 248 -2.86 -19.12 8.92
CA ARG A 248 -3.31 -18.60 7.63
C ARG A 248 -2.19 -17.90 6.87
N ARG A 249 -1.40 -17.08 7.56
CA ARG A 249 -0.29 -16.35 6.96
C ARG A 249 0.79 -17.31 6.45
N ARG A 250 1.02 -18.43 7.15
CA ARG A 250 1.90 -19.52 6.70
C ARG A 250 1.45 -20.07 5.35
N ILE A 251 0.17 -20.43 5.21
CA ILE A 251 -0.38 -21.00 3.96
C ILE A 251 -0.30 -20.00 2.80
N LEU A 252 -0.47 -18.70 3.07
CA LEU A 252 -0.43 -17.66 2.04
C LEU A 252 0.98 -17.19 1.69
N LEU A 253 1.98 -17.39 2.56
CA LEU A 253 3.31 -16.81 2.44
C LEU A 253 3.98 -17.16 1.11
N GLU A 254 3.97 -18.43 0.72
CA GLU A 254 4.61 -18.88 -0.52
C GLU A 254 3.95 -18.28 -1.76
N ARG A 255 2.61 -18.20 -1.76
CA ARG A 255 1.84 -17.59 -2.85
C ARG A 255 2.12 -16.09 -2.93
N LEU A 256 2.17 -15.42 -1.79
CA LEU A 256 2.51 -13.99 -1.70
C LEU A 256 3.94 -13.73 -2.15
N ALA A 257 4.90 -14.56 -1.76
CA ALA A 257 6.31 -14.43 -2.16
C ALA A 257 6.47 -14.55 -3.68
N ARG A 258 5.81 -15.53 -4.31
CA ARG A 258 5.82 -15.72 -5.77
C ARG A 258 5.24 -14.51 -6.50
N ILE A 259 4.08 -14.03 -6.07
CA ILE A 259 3.43 -12.87 -6.70
C ILE A 259 4.23 -11.60 -6.47
N PHE A 260 4.80 -11.43 -5.27
CA PHE A 260 5.66 -10.29 -4.97
C PHE A 260 6.93 -10.29 -5.82
N HIS A 261 7.48 -11.47 -6.15
CA HIS A 261 8.58 -11.60 -7.11
C HIS A 261 8.16 -11.09 -8.50
N TYR A 262 7.08 -11.64 -9.09
CA TYR A 262 6.58 -11.20 -10.40
C TYR A 262 6.16 -9.73 -10.44
N TRP A 263 5.57 -9.24 -9.35
CA TRP A 263 5.18 -7.83 -9.22
C TRP A 263 6.39 -6.92 -9.42
N HIS A 264 7.54 -7.21 -8.81
CA HIS A 264 8.75 -6.39 -9.04
C HIS A 264 9.28 -6.50 -10.47
N VAL A 265 9.12 -7.67 -11.11
CA VAL A 265 9.56 -7.91 -12.48
C VAL A 265 8.74 -7.08 -13.46
N ILE A 266 7.44 -6.90 -13.22
CA ILE A 266 6.54 -6.12 -14.10
C ILE A 266 6.56 -4.63 -13.73
N HIS A 267 6.54 -4.28 -12.46
CA HIS A 267 6.42 -2.90 -12.01
C HIS A 267 7.61 -2.02 -12.44
N LYS A 268 8.85 -2.55 -12.39
CA LYS A 268 10.05 -1.77 -12.70
C LYS A 268 10.20 -1.41 -14.19
N PRO A 269 10.05 -2.34 -15.17
CA PRO A 269 10.11 -2.00 -16.58
C PRO A 269 9.10 -0.93 -16.98
N PHE A 270 7.85 -1.05 -16.53
CA PHE A 270 6.83 -0.04 -16.82
C PHE A 270 7.22 1.34 -16.24
N ALA A 271 7.79 1.37 -15.03
CA ALA A 271 8.28 2.62 -14.44
C ALA A 271 9.41 3.24 -15.27
N VAL A 272 10.30 2.42 -15.84
CA VAL A 272 11.39 2.89 -16.72
C VAL A 272 10.85 3.41 -18.05
N VAL A 273 9.95 2.68 -18.71
CA VAL A 273 9.34 3.10 -19.98
C VAL A 273 8.60 4.43 -19.81
N MET A 274 7.76 4.53 -18.79
CA MET A 274 7.06 5.76 -18.43
C MET A 274 8.03 6.91 -18.18
N LEU A 275 9.13 6.69 -17.44
CA LEU A 275 10.12 7.72 -17.16
C LEU A 275 10.81 8.21 -18.44
N ILE A 276 11.21 7.31 -19.33
CA ILE A 276 11.85 7.67 -20.60
C ILE A 276 10.90 8.54 -21.43
N ILE A 277 9.64 8.10 -21.59
CA ILE A 277 8.67 8.85 -22.39
C ILE A 277 8.33 10.19 -21.72
N MET A 278 8.24 10.25 -20.39
CA MET A 278 8.05 11.50 -19.66
C MET A 278 9.19 12.50 -19.94
N VAL A 279 10.45 12.05 -19.88
CA VAL A 279 11.61 12.91 -20.18
C VAL A 279 11.57 13.41 -21.62
N VAL A 280 11.25 12.52 -22.58
CA VAL A 280 11.09 12.91 -23.99
C VAL A 280 9.94 13.91 -24.14
N HIS A 281 8.79 13.67 -23.49
CA HIS A 281 7.64 14.57 -23.53
C HIS A 281 7.97 15.97 -22.98
N VAL A 282 8.62 16.04 -21.83
CA VAL A 282 9.06 17.32 -21.24
C VAL A 282 10.12 18.00 -22.13
N GLY A 283 11.08 17.25 -22.67
CA GLY A 283 12.10 17.78 -23.58
C GLY A 283 11.49 18.37 -24.86
N VAL A 284 10.60 17.63 -25.52
CA VAL A 284 9.91 18.09 -26.74
C VAL A 284 9.03 19.30 -26.46
N THR A 285 8.28 19.33 -25.35
CA THR A 285 7.42 20.47 -25.02
C THR A 285 8.23 21.74 -24.77
N VAL A 286 9.36 21.64 -24.06
CA VAL A 286 10.28 22.77 -23.84
C VAL A 286 10.91 23.23 -25.17
N LEU A 287 11.33 22.30 -26.04
CA LEU A 287 11.89 22.62 -27.35
C LEU A 287 10.88 23.32 -28.27
N LEU A 288 9.62 22.93 -28.21
CA LEU A 288 8.52 23.56 -28.95
C LEU A 288 8.05 24.89 -28.32
N GLY A 289 8.70 25.35 -27.25
CA GLY A 289 8.42 26.65 -26.64
C GLY A 289 7.25 26.67 -25.65
N TYR A 290 6.70 25.53 -25.24
CA TYR A 290 5.70 25.46 -24.18
C TYR A 290 6.35 25.69 -22.82
N ARG A 291 6.38 26.94 -22.38
CA ARG A 291 6.92 27.37 -21.10
C ARG A 291 5.79 27.83 -20.17
N TRP A 292 5.99 27.67 -18.86
CA TRP A 292 4.92 27.89 -17.88
C TRP A 292 4.49 29.36 -17.76
N ILE A 293 5.46 30.27 -17.57
CA ILE A 293 5.24 31.67 -17.19
C ILE A 293 5.98 32.64 -18.12
N PHE A 294 6.95 32.17 -18.93
CA PHE A 294 7.85 33.00 -19.74
C PHE A 294 7.95 32.53 -21.17
#